data_AF-A0A7C5RD57-F1
#
_entry.id   AF-A0A7C5RD57-F1
#
_cell.length_a   1.000
_cell.length_b   1.000
_cell.length_c   1.000
_cell.angle_alpha   90.00
_cell.angle_beta   90.00
_cell.angle_gamma   90.00
#
_symmetry.space_group_name_H-M   'P 1'
#
loop_
_entity.id
_entity.type
_entity.pdbx_description
1 polymer ?
#
loop_
_entity_poly.entity_id
_entity_poly.type
_entity_poly.pdbx_seq_one_letter_code
_entity_poly.pdbx_strand_id
1 'polypeptide(L)'
;MEKEMEKKDDIMNLNMKEAEGIKKMKEIKKIKEKIKKKREKKPYFFPQGFGRKKRIKDRWRRPRGIDSKKRIEISYLGPVPKIGYRTEKSIRGLHPSGKREILIRSKKELLEKMDEIKKNDFLVRLSSSLGKKSREEIKEIAEKEEIKILNL
;
A
#
# COMPACT_ATOMS: atom_id res chain seq x y z
N MET A 1 -34.88 -36.11 11.23
CA MET A 1 -34.13 -35.48 12.34
C MET A 1 -32.67 -35.27 11.98
N GLU A 2 -31.86 -36.29 11.70
CA GLU A 2 -30.42 -36.10 11.37
C GLU A 2 -30.17 -35.19 10.14
N LYS A 3 -30.89 -35.40 9.03
CA LYS A 3 -30.79 -34.54 7.81
C LYS A 3 -31.27 -33.09 7.99
N GLU A 4 -32.05 -32.80 9.04
CA GLU A 4 -32.50 -31.44 9.36
C GLU A 4 -31.53 -30.71 10.30
N MET A 5 -30.84 -31.46 11.17
CA MET A 5 -29.71 -30.95 11.96
C MET A 5 -28.53 -30.60 11.06
N GLU A 6 -28.18 -31.48 10.12
CA GLU A 6 -27.06 -31.28 9.17
C GLU A 6 -27.28 -30.02 8.28
N LYS A 7 -28.51 -29.82 7.79
CA LYS A 7 -28.89 -28.59 7.06
C LYS A 7 -28.84 -27.33 7.93
N LYS A 8 -29.18 -27.42 9.22
CA LYS A 8 -29.09 -26.28 10.15
C LYS A 8 -27.65 -25.90 10.42
N ASP A 9 -26.76 -26.88 10.57
CA ASP A 9 -25.34 -26.67 10.79
C ASP A 9 -24.67 -26.03 9.56
N ASP A 10 -25.05 -26.46 8.35
CA ASP A 10 -24.59 -25.84 7.09
C ASP A 10 -25.06 -24.38 6.94
N ILE A 11 -26.31 -24.07 7.28
CA ILE A 11 -26.85 -22.70 7.28
C ILE A 11 -26.16 -21.84 8.33
N MET A 12 -25.87 -22.39 9.52
CA MET A 12 -25.15 -21.69 10.57
C MET A 12 -23.71 -21.38 10.14
N ASN A 13 -23.04 -22.32 9.47
CA ASN A 13 -21.69 -22.14 8.91
C ASN A 13 -21.65 -21.11 7.76
N LEU A 14 -22.67 -21.06 6.90
CA LEU A 14 -22.82 -20.04 5.86
C LEU A 14 -22.99 -18.64 6.47
N ASN A 15 -23.90 -18.48 7.44
CA ASN A 15 -24.12 -17.22 8.14
C ASN A 15 -22.87 -16.72 8.89
N MET A 16 -22.09 -17.64 9.47
CA MET A 16 -20.82 -17.32 10.13
C MET A 16 -19.75 -16.82 9.13
N LYS A 17 -19.63 -17.46 7.96
CA LYS A 17 -18.73 -16.98 6.88
C LYS A 17 -19.13 -15.61 6.34
N GLU A 18 -20.43 -15.36 6.18
CA GLU A 18 -20.94 -14.05 5.75
C GLU A 18 -20.63 -12.96 6.79
N ALA A 19 -20.82 -13.27 8.08
CA ALA A 19 -20.48 -12.35 9.18
C ALA A 19 -18.97 -12.05 9.24
N GLU A 20 -18.10 -13.05 9.03
CA GLU A 20 -16.65 -12.87 8.92
C GLU A 20 -16.27 -11.97 7.74
N GLY A 21 -16.91 -12.16 6.58
CA GLY A 21 -16.74 -11.31 5.40
C GLY A 21 -17.07 -9.85 5.69
N ILE A 22 -18.20 -9.59 6.34
CA ILE A 22 -18.63 -8.23 6.73
C ILE A 22 -17.64 -7.61 7.72
N LYS A 23 -17.13 -8.38 8.69
CA LYS A 23 -16.14 -7.92 9.67
C LYS A 23 -14.83 -7.53 9.00
N LYS A 24 -14.33 -8.37 8.08
CA LYS A 24 -13.11 -8.11 7.30
C LYS A 24 -13.25 -6.86 6.44
N MET A 25 -14.42 -6.65 5.81
CA MET A 25 -14.69 -5.46 5.00
C MET A 25 -14.68 -4.18 5.83
N LYS A 26 -15.29 -4.20 7.03
CA LYS A 26 -15.25 -3.07 7.99
C LYS A 26 -13.82 -2.75 8.43
N GLU A 27 -13.01 -3.77 8.69
CA GLU A 27 -11.60 -3.59 9.08
C GLU A 27 -10.77 -2.96 7.96
N ILE A 28 -10.91 -3.44 6.72
CA ILE A 28 -10.24 -2.86 5.55
C ILE A 28 -10.65 -1.39 5.37
N LYS A 29 -11.93 -1.06 5.53
CA LYS A 29 -12.42 0.34 5.45
C LYS A 29 -11.73 1.23 6.49
N LYS A 30 -11.62 0.75 7.74
CA LYS A 30 -10.92 1.45 8.82
C LYS A 30 -9.43 1.66 8.49
N ILE A 31 -8.76 0.66 7.92
CA ILE A 31 -7.36 0.78 7.48
C ILE A 31 -7.23 1.84 6.37
N LYS A 32 -8.10 1.82 5.36
CA LYS A 32 -8.11 2.80 4.27
C LYS A 32 -8.26 4.23 4.79
N GLU A 33 -9.19 4.45 5.72
CA GLU A 33 -9.37 5.77 6.34
C GLU A 33 -8.15 6.21 7.14
N LYS A 34 -7.53 5.31 7.91
CA LYS A 34 -6.28 5.63 8.63
C LYS A 34 -5.15 5.97 7.66
N ILE A 35 -5.02 5.25 6.54
CA ILE A 35 -4.04 5.56 5.47
C ILE A 35 -4.29 6.97 4.94
N LYS A 36 -5.52 7.27 4.55
CA LYS A 36 -5.91 8.57 3.99
C LYS A 36 -5.57 9.71 4.96
N LYS A 37 -6.04 9.61 6.21
CA LYS A 37 -5.76 10.60 7.27
C LYS A 37 -4.26 10.81 7.51
N LYS A 38 -3.46 9.73 7.51
CA LYS A 38 -2.01 9.84 7.70
C LYS A 38 -1.28 10.44 6.50
N ARG A 39 -1.74 10.17 5.27
CA ARG A 39 -1.17 10.77 4.05
C ARG A 39 -1.48 12.26 3.97
N GLU A 40 -2.73 12.66 4.25
CA GLU A 40 -3.15 14.06 4.26
C GLU A 40 -2.40 14.90 5.32
N LYS A 41 -2.20 14.35 6.51
CA LYS A 41 -1.45 15.02 7.59
C LYS A 41 0.05 15.05 7.36
N LYS A 42 0.60 14.29 6.40
CA LYS A 42 2.04 14.20 6.21
C LYS A 42 2.50 15.41 5.39
N PRO A 43 3.35 16.28 5.95
CA PRO A 43 3.83 17.45 5.22
C PRO A 43 4.79 17.04 4.11
N TYR A 44 4.90 17.90 3.10
CA TYR A 44 5.98 17.82 2.13
C TYR A 44 7.29 18.29 2.77
N PHE A 45 8.31 17.45 2.68
CA PHE A 45 9.63 17.74 3.23
C PHE A 45 10.52 18.38 2.17
N PHE A 46 10.31 19.67 1.94
CA PHE A 46 11.13 20.44 1.01
C PHE A 46 12.51 20.77 1.59
N PRO A 47 13.59 20.71 0.80
CA PRO A 47 14.90 21.18 1.26
C PRO A 47 14.90 22.68 1.55
N GLN A 48 15.88 23.15 2.32
CA GLN A 48 16.05 24.59 2.58
C GLN A 48 16.27 25.36 1.27
N GLY A 49 15.51 26.45 1.07
CA GLY A 49 15.61 27.29 -0.12
C GLY A 49 14.94 26.72 -1.37
N PHE A 50 14.17 25.62 -1.23
CA PHE A 50 13.28 25.15 -2.29
C PHE A 50 12.34 26.28 -2.73
N GLY A 51 12.07 26.38 -4.04
CA GLY A 51 11.30 27.46 -4.65
C GLY A 51 12.06 28.78 -4.81
N ARG A 52 13.11 29.05 -4.02
CA ARG A 52 13.93 30.27 -4.15
C ARG A 52 14.96 30.21 -5.28
N LYS A 53 15.50 29.02 -5.57
CA LYS A 53 16.49 28.81 -6.64
C LYS A 53 16.13 27.58 -7.46
N LYS A 54 16.07 27.71 -8.80
CA LYS A 54 15.76 26.61 -9.73
C LYS A 54 16.71 25.39 -9.58
N ARG A 55 17.97 25.64 -9.21
CA ARG A 55 18.96 24.56 -8.97
C ARG A 55 18.64 23.67 -7.77
N ILE A 56 17.82 24.14 -6.83
CA ILE A 56 17.43 23.40 -5.63
C ILE A 56 16.20 22.57 -5.98
N LYS A 57 16.43 21.28 -6.26
CA LYS A 57 15.37 20.32 -6.61
C LYS A 57 14.60 19.86 -5.37
N ASP A 58 13.41 19.28 -5.57
CA ASP A 58 12.58 18.68 -4.51
C ASP A 58 13.17 17.36 -4.00
N ARG A 59 14.26 17.46 -3.25
CA ARG A 59 14.93 16.32 -2.61
C ARG A 59 15.39 16.75 -1.23
N TRP A 60 14.85 16.14 -0.18
CA TRP A 60 15.19 16.49 1.20
C TRP A 60 16.71 16.44 1.44
N ARG A 61 17.23 17.48 2.10
CA ARG A 61 18.61 17.57 2.58
C ARG A 61 18.58 18.18 3.98
N ARG A 62 19.33 17.58 4.91
CA ARG A 62 19.44 18.09 6.28
C ARG A 62 20.06 19.50 6.25
N PRO A 63 19.41 20.53 6.82
CA PRO A 63 19.99 21.86 6.93
C PRO A 63 21.17 21.81 7.91
N ARG A 64 22.35 22.30 7.49
CA ARG A 64 23.58 22.21 8.30
C ARG A 64 24.04 23.54 8.89
N GLY A 65 23.82 24.65 8.19
CA GLY A 65 24.31 25.97 8.58
C GLY A 65 23.83 26.39 9.96
N ILE A 66 24.70 27.05 10.72
CA ILE A 66 24.45 27.41 12.13
C ILE A 66 23.24 28.35 12.22
N ASP A 67 23.19 29.36 11.35
CA ASP A 67 22.11 30.34 11.27
C ASP A 67 20.92 29.88 10.43
N SER A 68 20.88 28.58 10.06
CA SER A 68 19.76 28.05 9.30
C SER A 68 18.50 28.07 10.16
N LYS A 69 17.63 29.03 9.86
CA LYS A 69 16.29 29.14 10.44
C LYS A 69 15.44 27.86 10.29
N LYS A 70 15.71 27.05 9.25
CA LYS A 70 15.06 25.74 9.06
C LYS A 70 15.65 24.66 9.97
N ARG A 71 16.95 24.74 10.28
CA ARG A 71 17.61 23.91 11.30
C ARG A 71 17.09 24.24 12.71
N ILE A 72 16.85 25.53 12.98
CA ILE A 72 16.24 26.04 14.22
C ILE A 72 14.73 25.72 14.28
N GLU A 73 14.13 25.25 13.18
CA GLU A 73 12.72 24.85 13.07
C GLU A 73 11.71 26.00 13.28
N ILE A 74 12.04 27.18 12.76
CA ILE A 74 11.09 28.30 12.75
C ILE A 74 9.88 27.96 11.87
N SER A 75 8.67 28.20 12.40
CA SER A 75 7.37 27.75 11.87
C SER A 75 7.17 27.96 10.37
N TYR A 76 7.52 29.14 9.84
CA TYR A 76 7.24 29.52 8.45
C TYR A 76 8.13 28.82 7.40
N LEU A 77 9.21 28.12 7.79
CA LEU A 77 10.12 27.43 6.84
C LEU A 77 9.71 25.99 6.54
N GLY A 78 8.66 25.52 7.20
CA GLY A 78 8.14 24.18 7.09
C GLY A 78 8.95 23.14 7.86
N PRO A 79 8.41 21.92 7.97
CA PRO A 79 8.90 20.93 8.91
C PRO A 79 10.21 20.26 8.49
N VAL A 80 10.93 19.80 9.51
CA VAL A 80 12.11 18.93 9.38
C VAL A 80 11.66 17.47 9.65
N PRO A 81 12.07 16.48 8.84
CA PRO A 81 11.81 15.08 9.11
C PRO A 81 12.34 14.66 10.49
N LYS A 82 11.44 14.10 11.29
CA LYS A 82 11.67 13.51 12.60
C LYS A 82 10.99 12.15 12.68
N ILE A 83 11.37 11.34 13.66
CA ILE A 83 10.77 10.01 13.87
C ILE A 83 9.26 10.08 14.14
N GLY A 84 8.76 11.18 14.71
CA GLY A 84 7.33 11.40 14.98
C GLY A 84 6.45 11.46 13.71
N TYR A 85 7.02 11.78 12.54
CA TYR A 85 6.28 11.77 11.27
C TYR A 85 6.13 10.37 10.67
N ARG A 86 6.66 9.33 11.32
CA ARG A 86 6.59 7.97 10.83
C ARG A 86 5.15 7.45 10.89
N THR A 87 4.76 6.68 9.88
CA THR A 87 3.46 6.00 9.85
C THR A 87 3.44 4.81 10.81
N GLU A 88 2.26 4.48 11.32
CA GLU A 88 2.01 3.34 12.22
C GLU A 88 2.51 2.03 11.59
N LYS A 89 3.05 1.10 12.38
CA LYS A 89 3.69 -0.13 11.86
C LYS A 89 2.71 -0.99 11.05
N SER A 90 1.45 -1.08 11.49
CA SER A 90 0.37 -1.83 10.84
C SER A 90 0.07 -1.37 9.42
N ILE A 91 0.20 -0.06 9.18
CA ILE A 91 -0.24 0.59 7.93
C ILE A 91 0.92 0.90 6.98
N ARG A 92 2.14 0.95 7.51
CA ARG A 92 3.32 1.33 6.75
C ARG A 92 3.55 0.38 5.58
N GLY A 93 3.66 0.95 4.38
CA GLY A 93 3.91 0.20 3.15
C GLY A 93 2.66 -0.40 2.49
N LEU A 94 1.46 -0.16 3.04
CA LEU A 94 0.21 -0.54 2.38
C LEU A 94 -0.13 0.42 1.23
N HIS A 95 -0.66 -0.13 0.13
CA HIS A 95 -1.33 0.62 -0.92
C HIS A 95 -2.58 1.31 -0.34
N PRO A 96 -3.05 2.45 -0.87
CA PRO A 96 -4.33 3.06 -0.49
C PRO A 96 -5.54 2.13 -0.51
N SER A 97 -5.49 1.00 -1.22
CA SER A 97 -6.49 -0.07 -1.12
C SER A 97 -6.48 -0.86 0.20
N GLY A 98 -5.49 -0.65 1.06
CA GLY A 98 -5.30 -1.38 2.32
C GLY A 98 -4.53 -2.70 2.19
N LYS A 99 -4.05 -3.04 0.99
CA LYS A 99 -3.29 -4.26 0.67
C LYS A 99 -1.81 -3.95 0.49
N ARG A 100 -0.91 -4.93 0.66
CA ARG A 100 0.51 -4.78 0.30
C ARG A 100 0.70 -4.99 -1.20
N GLU A 101 1.79 -4.43 -1.72
CA GLU A 101 2.18 -4.58 -3.11
C GLU A 101 3.38 -5.52 -3.22
N ILE A 102 3.39 -6.37 -4.25
CA ILE A 102 4.54 -7.16 -4.66
C ILE A 102 5.00 -6.67 -6.03
N LEU A 103 6.29 -6.37 -6.15
CA LEU A 103 6.93 -6.06 -7.42
C LEU A 103 7.32 -7.36 -8.13
N ILE A 104 6.90 -7.51 -9.38
CA ILE A 104 7.20 -8.68 -10.22
C ILE A 104 8.06 -8.25 -11.41
N ARG A 105 9.15 -8.98 -11.66
CA ARG A 105 10.11 -8.71 -12.74
C ARG A 105 10.05 -9.71 -13.88
N SER A 106 9.42 -10.87 -13.69
CA SER A 106 9.31 -11.92 -14.71
C SER A 106 8.06 -12.78 -14.53
N LYS A 107 7.69 -13.52 -15.57
CA LYS A 107 6.61 -14.52 -15.51
C LYS A 107 6.90 -15.63 -14.51
N LYS A 108 8.15 -16.08 -14.43
CA LYS A 108 8.56 -17.11 -13.46
C LYS A 108 8.35 -16.64 -12.02
N GLU A 109 8.74 -15.40 -11.72
CA GLU A 109 8.54 -14.80 -10.39
C GLU A 109 7.06 -14.68 -10.01
N LEU A 110 6.17 -14.45 -10.99
CA LEU A 110 4.73 -14.46 -10.74
C LEU A 110 4.24 -15.85 -10.32
N LEU A 111 4.65 -16.89 -11.03
CA LEU A 111 4.24 -18.27 -10.73
C LEU A 111 4.76 -18.72 -9.36
N GLU A 112 6.02 -18.43 -9.04
CA GLU A 112 6.62 -18.78 -7.74
C GLU A 112 5.92 -18.06 -6.57
N LYS A 113 5.47 -16.82 -6.76
CA LYS A 113 4.82 -16.01 -5.71
C LYS A 113 3.30 -16.13 -5.71
N MET A 114 2.72 -16.94 -6.58
CA MET A 114 1.28 -16.96 -6.81
C MET A 114 0.50 -17.37 -5.56
N ASP A 115 0.98 -18.40 -4.86
CA ASP A 115 0.36 -18.90 -3.64
C ASP A 115 0.41 -17.86 -2.51
N GLU A 116 1.52 -17.14 -2.40
CA GLU A 116 1.68 -16.07 -1.42
C GLU A 116 0.74 -14.89 -1.71
N ILE A 117 0.60 -14.52 -2.99
CA ILE A 117 -0.27 -13.45 -3.45
C ILE A 117 -1.73 -13.74 -3.09
N LYS A 118 -2.20 -14.97 -3.34
CA LYS A 118 -3.58 -15.38 -3.05
C LYS A 118 -3.85 -15.48 -1.55
N LYS A 119 -2.95 -16.10 -0.79
CA LYS A 119 -3.12 -16.29 0.65
C LYS A 119 -3.21 -14.97 1.42
N ASN A 120 -2.36 -14.00 1.04
CA ASN A 120 -2.26 -12.72 1.73
C ASN A 120 -3.01 -11.57 1.04
N ASP A 121 -3.70 -11.86 -0.07
CA ASP A 121 -4.48 -10.90 -0.85
C ASP A 121 -3.64 -9.67 -1.29
N PHE A 122 -2.47 -9.95 -1.87
CA PHE A 122 -1.52 -8.94 -2.32
C PHE A 122 -1.87 -8.36 -3.69
N LEU A 123 -1.49 -7.10 -3.91
CA LEU A 123 -1.59 -6.44 -5.21
C LEU A 123 -0.29 -6.60 -5.97
N VAL A 124 -0.38 -6.87 -7.27
CA VAL A 124 0.80 -7.03 -8.12
C VAL A 124 1.13 -5.72 -8.82
N ARG A 125 2.40 -5.34 -8.78
CA ARG A 125 2.97 -4.26 -9.60
C ARG A 125 4.01 -4.86 -10.52
N LEU A 126 3.86 -4.63 -11.82
CA LEU A 126 4.83 -5.06 -12.82
C LEU A 126 6.01 -4.10 -12.87
N SER A 127 7.22 -4.65 -13.00
CA SER A 127 8.43 -3.85 -13.23
C SER A 127 8.29 -3.04 -14.53
N SER A 128 8.85 -1.83 -14.53
CA SER A 128 8.94 -1.00 -15.73
C SER A 128 9.81 -1.66 -16.81
N SER A 129 10.77 -2.49 -16.42
CA SER A 129 11.69 -3.22 -17.32
C SER A 129 11.03 -4.31 -18.16
N LEU A 130 9.82 -4.74 -17.82
CA LEU A 130 9.10 -5.75 -18.61
C LEU A 130 8.67 -5.16 -19.95
N GLY A 131 8.93 -5.89 -21.03
CA GLY A 131 8.45 -5.56 -22.37
C GLY A 131 6.96 -5.87 -22.55
N LYS A 132 6.37 -5.43 -23.66
CA LYS A 132 4.94 -5.63 -23.98
C LYS A 132 4.55 -7.12 -24.01
N LYS A 133 5.32 -7.94 -24.73
CA LYS A 133 5.09 -9.39 -24.84
C LYS A 133 4.98 -10.06 -23.46
N SER A 134 5.96 -9.81 -22.58
CA SER A 134 5.94 -10.40 -21.23
C SER A 134 4.79 -9.87 -20.37
N ARG A 135 4.35 -8.61 -20.58
CA ARG A 135 3.18 -8.06 -19.88
C ARG A 135 1.89 -8.72 -20.32
N GLU A 136 1.72 -8.98 -21.62
CA GLU A 136 0.56 -9.71 -22.16
C GLU A 136 0.49 -11.12 -21.58
N GLU A 137 1.59 -11.87 -21.60
CA GLU A 137 1.63 -13.21 -21.01
C GLU A 137 1.30 -13.20 -19.50
N ILE A 138 1.81 -12.22 -18.76
CA ILE A 138 1.53 -12.06 -17.33
C ILE A 138 0.06 -11.66 -17.09
N LYS A 139 -0.50 -10.82 -17.95
CA LYS A 139 -1.89 -10.39 -17.89
C LYS A 139 -2.83 -11.58 -18.05
N GLU A 140 -2.60 -12.42 -19.06
CA GLU A 140 -3.41 -13.62 -19.29
C GLU A 140 -3.38 -14.57 -18.09
N ILE A 141 -2.22 -14.77 -17.48
CA ILE A 141 -2.08 -15.60 -16.26
C ILE A 141 -2.81 -14.96 -15.08
N ALA A 142 -2.66 -13.64 -14.90
CA ALA A 142 -3.31 -12.93 -13.80
C ALA A 142 -4.83 -12.90 -13.92
N GLU A 143 -5.38 -12.80 -15.14
CA GLU A 143 -6.82 -12.89 -15.38
C GLU A 143 -7.38 -14.28 -15.05
N LYS A 144 -6.67 -15.34 -15.44
CA LYS A 144 -7.05 -16.73 -15.12
C LYS A 144 -7.04 -17.00 -13.61
N GLU A 145 -6.10 -16.39 -12.90
CA GLU A 145 -5.85 -16.63 -11.48
C GLU A 145 -6.51 -15.58 -10.56
N GLU A 146 -7.31 -14.67 -11.14
CA GLU A 146 -8.00 -13.55 -10.47
C GLU A 146 -7.08 -12.61 -9.67
N ILE A 147 -5.84 -12.45 -10.14
CA ILE A 147 -4.83 -11.60 -9.49
C ILE A 147 -4.95 -10.16 -9.97
N LYS A 148 -5.04 -9.22 -9.03
CA LYS A 148 -5.14 -7.80 -9.35
C LYS A 148 -3.78 -7.16 -9.61
N ILE A 149 -3.55 -6.75 -10.86
CA ILE A 149 -2.39 -5.96 -11.28
C ILE A 149 -2.71 -4.45 -11.24
N LEU A 150 -1.75 -3.63 -10.79
CA LEU A 150 -1.90 -2.18 -10.63
C LEU A 150 -1.59 -1.35 -11.89
N ASN A 151 -0.61 -1.78 -12.69
CA ASN A 151 -0.06 -1.04 -13.83
C ASN A 151 -0.09 -1.90 -15.10
N LEU A 152 -1.31 -2.19 -15.56
CA LEU A 152 -1.58 -2.78 -16.86
C LEU A 152 -1.54 -1.73 -17.96
#